data_AF-A0A2D7KHV9-F1
#
_entry.id   AF-A0A2D7KHV9-F1
#
_cell.length_a   1.000
_cell.length_b   1.000
_cell.length_c   1.000
_cell.angle_alpha   90.00
_cell.angle_beta   90.00
_cell.angle_gamma   90.00
#
_symmetry.space_group_name_H-M   'P 1'
#
loop_
_entity.id
_entity.type
_entity.pdbx_description
1 polymer ?
#
loop_
_entity_poly.entity_id
_entity_poly.type
_entity_poly.pdbx_seq_one_letter_code
_entity_poly.pdbx_strand_id
1 'polypeptide(L)'
;MKPTDTELTLLRPLWQSRRLSAREIHDATEASTGWSFSSTRKTLDRMVDKGLIAIEMVHGVKTFIPTTPKLSVLASLIGDFSKNILGSDQPLPAAAFVGSSLISEDEIDELEDLLKDLNEKDAQS
;
A
#
# COMPACT_ATOMS: atom_id res chain seq x y z
N MET A 1 -0.55 10.58 -5.98
CA MET A 1 -0.95 9.81 -7.18
C MET A 1 -1.25 8.39 -6.77
N LYS A 2 -2.33 7.77 -7.25
CA LYS A 2 -2.78 6.43 -6.84
C LYS A 2 -2.07 5.33 -7.65
N PRO A 3 -1.51 4.30 -7.00
CA PRO A 3 -1.00 3.12 -7.69
C PRO A 3 -2.15 2.27 -8.27
N THR A 4 -1.92 1.63 -9.41
CA THR A 4 -2.82 0.57 -9.91
C THR A 4 -2.64 -0.72 -9.09
N ASP A 5 -3.55 -1.68 -9.23
CA ASP A 5 -3.46 -2.98 -8.53
C ASP A 5 -2.14 -3.72 -8.80
N THR A 6 -1.63 -3.59 -10.01
CA THR A 6 -0.35 -4.17 -10.39
C THR A 6 0.84 -3.41 -9.84
N GLU A 7 0.76 -2.09 -9.73
CA GLU A 7 1.77 -1.28 -9.04
C GLU A 7 1.76 -1.53 -7.52
N LEU A 8 0.58 -1.72 -6.91
CA LEU A 8 0.43 -2.15 -5.53
C LEU A 8 1.12 -3.49 -5.29
N THR A 9 1.01 -4.40 -6.25
CA THR A 9 1.68 -5.71 -6.18
C THR A 9 3.19 -5.58 -6.08
N LEU A 10 3.80 -4.67 -6.85
CA LEU A 10 5.24 -4.40 -6.77
C LEU A 10 5.65 -3.55 -5.55
N LEU A 11 4.75 -2.72 -5.00
CA LEU A 11 4.99 -1.93 -3.79
C LEU A 11 5.01 -2.76 -2.51
N ARG A 12 4.21 -3.84 -2.42
CA ARG A 12 4.15 -4.71 -1.24
C ARG A 12 5.51 -5.19 -0.72
N PRO A 13 6.38 -5.82 -1.54
CA PRO A 13 7.69 -6.25 -1.07
C PRO A 13 8.61 -5.07 -0.74
N LEU A 14 8.47 -3.93 -1.43
CA LEU A 14 9.23 -2.72 -1.13
C LEU A 14 8.90 -2.12 0.24
N TRP A 15 7.65 -2.18 0.69
CA TRP A 15 7.30 -1.73 2.05
C TRP A 15 7.83 -2.65 3.15
N GLN A 16 8.01 -3.94 2.86
CA GLN A 16 8.55 -4.91 3.81
C GLN A 16 10.07 -4.77 3.96
N SER A 17 10.80 -4.70 2.84
CA SER A 17 12.27 -4.72 2.83
C SER A 17 12.91 -3.33 2.67
N ARG A 18 12.11 -2.27 2.48
CA ARG A 18 12.47 -0.86 2.26
C ARG A 18 13.29 -0.56 1.00
N ARG A 19 14.10 -1.50 0.51
CA ARG A 19 14.93 -1.37 -0.69
C ARG A 19 15.12 -2.73 -1.34
N LEU A 20 14.89 -2.82 -2.65
CA LEU A 20 15.07 -4.06 -3.41
C LEU A 20 15.59 -3.75 -4.82
N SER A 21 16.37 -4.65 -5.39
CA SER A 21 16.71 -4.66 -6.82
C SER A 21 15.50 -5.04 -7.68
N ALA A 22 15.56 -4.75 -8.98
CA ALA A 22 14.51 -5.18 -9.92
C ALA A 22 14.31 -6.71 -9.89
N ARG A 23 15.41 -7.47 -9.70
CA ARG A 23 15.38 -8.94 -9.67
C ARG A 23 14.63 -9.44 -8.44
N GLU A 24 14.97 -8.92 -7.26
CA GLU A 24 14.30 -9.30 -6.02
C GLU A 24 12.80 -8.95 -6.04
N ILE A 25 12.43 -7.77 -6.59
CA ILE A 25 11.03 -7.41 -6.75
C ILE A 25 10.30 -8.38 -7.69
N HIS A 26 10.94 -8.73 -8.81
CA HIS A 26 10.37 -9.68 -9.76
C HIS A 26 10.17 -11.05 -9.12
N ASP A 27 11.20 -11.61 -8.50
CA ASP A 27 11.14 -12.94 -7.89
C ASP A 27 10.07 -12.97 -6.77
N ALA A 28 9.92 -11.89 -5.99
CA ALA A 28 8.89 -11.78 -4.95
C ALA A 28 7.45 -11.64 -5.49
N THR A 29 7.27 -11.26 -6.76
CA THR A 29 5.96 -10.93 -7.33
C THR A 29 5.57 -11.79 -8.54
N GLU A 30 6.48 -12.61 -9.06
CA GLU A 30 6.28 -13.42 -10.26
C GLU A 30 5.08 -14.35 -10.12
N ALA A 31 4.96 -15.07 -8.99
CA ALA A 31 3.84 -15.98 -8.74
C ALA A 31 2.47 -15.27 -8.76
N SER A 32 2.42 -14.02 -8.31
CA SER A 32 1.18 -13.23 -8.26
C SER A 32 0.85 -12.50 -9.57
N THR A 33 1.87 -12.16 -10.36
CA THR A 33 1.72 -11.36 -11.58
C THR A 33 1.72 -12.20 -12.85
N GLY A 34 2.42 -13.33 -12.86
CA GLY A 34 2.67 -14.17 -14.04
C GLY A 34 3.53 -13.47 -15.11
N TRP A 35 4.28 -12.43 -14.72
CA TRP A 35 4.97 -11.56 -15.67
C TRP A 35 6.37 -12.03 -16.03
N SER A 36 6.82 -11.69 -17.23
CA SER A 36 8.25 -11.76 -17.55
C SER A 36 9.03 -10.68 -16.78
N PHE A 37 10.32 -10.91 -16.55
CA PHE A 37 11.22 -9.92 -15.96
C PHE A 37 11.25 -8.58 -16.72
N SER A 38 11.07 -8.60 -18.05
CA SER A 38 10.99 -7.39 -18.87
C SER A 38 9.75 -6.55 -18.55
N SER A 39 8.60 -7.21 -18.34
CA SER A 39 7.35 -6.56 -17.95
C SER A 39 7.44 -5.94 -16.56
N THR A 40 8.08 -6.62 -15.61
CA THR A 40 8.36 -6.05 -14.28
C THR A 40 9.20 -4.79 -14.40
N ARG A 41 10.32 -4.82 -15.15
CA ARG A 41 11.18 -3.63 -15.34
C ARG A 41 10.44 -2.46 -15.98
N LYS A 42 9.70 -2.67 -17.05
CA LYS A 42 8.88 -1.61 -17.68
C LYS A 42 7.87 -1.00 -16.70
N THR A 43 7.32 -1.81 -15.81
CA THR A 43 6.38 -1.31 -14.79
C THR A 43 7.11 -0.52 -13.71
N LEU A 44 8.29 -0.97 -13.26
CA LEU A 44 9.13 -0.21 -12.34
C LEU A 44 9.53 1.16 -12.92
N ASP A 45 9.91 1.21 -14.20
CA ASP A 45 10.23 2.48 -14.88
C ASP A 45 9.02 3.45 -14.84
N ARG A 46 7.81 2.96 -15.18
CA ARG A 46 6.58 3.75 -15.05
C ARG A 46 6.29 4.18 -13.61
N MET A 47 6.57 3.34 -12.63
CA MET A 47 6.37 3.67 -11.21
C MET A 47 7.35 4.76 -10.74
N VAL A 48 8.57 4.79 -11.29
CA VAL A 48 9.53 5.87 -11.07
C VAL A 48 9.02 7.17 -11.69
N ASP A 49 8.54 7.12 -12.94
CA ASP A 49 7.97 8.30 -13.62
C ASP A 49 6.75 8.87 -12.87
N LYS A 50 5.95 7.99 -12.24
CA LYS A 50 4.82 8.37 -11.37
C LYS A 50 5.23 8.86 -9.98
N GLY A 51 6.51 8.75 -9.62
CA GLY A 51 7.00 9.08 -8.28
C GLY A 51 6.46 8.17 -7.18
N LEU A 52 6.08 6.93 -7.50
CA LEU A 52 5.66 5.91 -6.52
C LEU A 52 6.85 5.25 -5.84
N ILE A 53 7.96 5.17 -6.56
CA ILE A 53 9.25 4.63 -6.12
C ILE A 53 10.37 5.53 -6.65
N ALA A 54 11.54 5.49 -6.00
CA ALA A 54 12.76 6.13 -6.46
C ALA A 54 13.86 5.09 -6.72
N ILE A 55 14.83 5.46 -7.56
CA ILE A 55 16.00 4.64 -7.85
C ILE A 55 17.16 5.10 -6.95
N GLU A 56 17.81 4.14 -6.31
CA GLU A 56 19.10 4.33 -5.63
C GLU A 56 20.16 3.40 -6.21
N MET A 57 21.39 3.90 -6.33
CA MET A 57 22.52 3.09 -6.75
C MET A 57 23.23 2.52 -5.52
N VAL A 58 23.25 1.20 -5.39
CA VAL A 58 23.96 0.48 -4.32
C VAL A 58 25.00 -0.42 -4.96
N HIS A 59 26.28 -0.16 -4.71
CA HIS A 59 27.41 -0.90 -5.30
C HIS A 59 27.32 -1.04 -6.83
N GLY A 60 26.87 0.01 -7.52
CA GLY A 60 26.73 0.00 -8.99
C GLY A 60 25.48 -0.71 -9.52
N VAL A 61 24.60 -1.20 -8.64
CA VAL A 61 23.32 -1.83 -9.00
C VAL A 61 22.16 -0.88 -8.74
N LYS A 62 21.22 -0.80 -9.69
CA LYS A 62 19.95 -0.10 -9.49
C LYS A 62 19.08 -0.84 -8.49
N THR A 63 18.75 -0.16 -7.41
CA THR A 63 17.77 -0.57 -6.41
C THR A 63 16.62 0.43 -6.38
N PHE A 64 15.48 -0.02 -5.87
CA PHE A 64 14.26 0.77 -5.81
C PHE A 64 13.82 0.88 -4.36
N ILE A 65 13.34 2.07 -4.00
CA ILE A 65 12.79 2.38 -2.69
C ILE A 65 11.38 2.96 -2.84
N PRO A 66 10.44 2.68 -1.93
CA PRO A 66 9.13 3.31 -1.98
C PRO A 66 9.23 4.77 -1.55
N THR A 67 8.69 5.68 -2.35
CA THR A 67 8.55 7.11 -2.00
C THR A 67 7.17 7.41 -1.41
N THR A 68 6.25 6.45 -1.54
CA THR A 68 4.88 6.54 -1.02
C THR A 68 4.71 5.66 0.21
N PRO A 69 4.37 6.22 1.38
CA PRO A 69 4.10 5.43 2.59
C PRO A 69 2.88 4.52 2.41
N LYS A 70 2.96 3.28 2.89
CA LYS A 70 1.86 2.30 2.85
C LYS A 70 0.54 2.89 3.37
N LEU A 71 0.59 3.58 4.52
CA LEU A 71 -0.59 4.15 5.15
C LEU A 71 -1.24 5.28 4.33
N SER A 72 -0.43 6.10 3.65
CA SER A 72 -0.93 7.15 2.77
C SER A 72 -1.66 6.56 1.55
N VAL A 73 -1.09 5.50 0.96
CA VAL A 73 -1.73 4.78 -0.15
C VAL A 73 -3.03 4.13 0.31
N LEU A 74 -3.03 3.48 1.48
CA LEU A 74 -4.24 2.86 2.04
C LEU A 74 -5.35 3.89 2.28
N ALA A 75 -5.05 5.02 2.92
CA ALA A 75 -6.02 6.09 3.14
C ALA A 75 -6.60 6.63 1.82
N SER A 76 -5.75 6.80 0.80
CA SER A 76 -6.21 7.20 -0.54
C SER A 76 -7.13 6.17 -1.19
N LEU A 77 -6.86 4.86 -1.01
CA LEU A 77 -7.71 3.79 -1.55
C LEU A 77 -9.09 3.76 -0.85
N ILE A 78 -9.12 3.92 0.47
CA ILE A 78 -10.35 3.98 1.25
C ILE A 78 -11.19 5.19 0.86
N GLY A 79 -10.57 6.37 0.77
CA GLY A 79 -11.26 7.60 0.35
C GLY A 79 -11.87 7.48 -1.06
N ASP A 80 -11.14 6.88 -2.01
CA ASP A 80 -11.65 6.60 -3.35
C ASP A 80 -12.81 5.61 -3.34
N PHE A 81 -12.75 4.57 -2.49
CA PHE A 81 -13.85 3.63 -2.35
C PHE A 81 -15.11 4.34 -1.83
N SER A 82 -14.99 5.17 -0.78
CA SER A 82 -16.12 5.96 -0.25
C SER A 82 -16.74 6.82 -1.35
N LYS A 83 -15.91 7.57 -2.09
CA LYS A 83 -16.40 8.48 -3.13
C LYS A 83 -17.05 7.74 -4.31
N ASN A 84 -16.37 6.72 -4.85
CA ASN A 84 -16.76 6.13 -6.14
C ASN A 84 -17.77 4.98 -6.00
N ILE A 85 -17.84 4.33 -4.84
CA ILE A 85 -18.75 3.19 -4.62
C ILE A 85 -19.91 3.58 -3.72
N LEU A 86 -19.64 4.27 -2.60
CA LEU A 86 -20.70 4.69 -1.67
C LEU A 86 -21.36 6.02 -2.07
N GLY A 87 -20.79 6.75 -3.03
CA GLY A 87 -21.35 8.00 -3.54
C GLY A 87 -21.36 9.13 -2.51
N SER A 88 -20.52 9.07 -1.46
CA SER A 88 -20.43 10.11 -0.44
C SER A 88 -18.99 10.35 0.01
N ASP A 89 -18.70 11.58 0.43
CA ASP A 89 -17.44 11.97 1.09
C ASP A 89 -17.39 11.53 2.57
N GLN A 90 -18.36 10.73 3.02
CA GLN A 90 -18.40 10.28 4.41
C GLN A 90 -17.37 9.18 4.68
N PRO A 91 -16.82 9.13 5.92
CA PRO A 91 -15.95 8.04 6.35
C PRO A 91 -16.61 6.68 6.08
N LEU A 92 -15.80 5.68 5.71
CA LEU A 92 -16.32 4.32 5.54
C LEU A 92 -17.02 3.90 6.85
N PRO A 93 -18.28 3.45 6.81
CA PRO A 93 -18.91 2.90 8.00
C PRO A 93 -18.11 1.70 8.49
N ALA A 94 -17.80 1.63 9.79
CA ALA A 94 -17.10 0.48 10.37
C ALA A 94 -17.80 -0.87 10.06
N ALA A 95 -19.13 -0.82 9.92
CA ALA A 95 -19.97 -1.93 9.50
C ALA A 95 -19.59 -2.54 8.13
N ALA A 96 -18.93 -1.78 7.24
CA ALA A 96 -18.48 -2.29 5.94
C ALA A 96 -17.35 -3.33 6.05
N PHE A 97 -16.69 -3.43 7.20
CA PHE A 97 -15.65 -4.42 7.46
C PHE A 97 -16.18 -5.70 8.14
N VAL A 98 -17.43 -5.70 8.61
CA VAL A 98 -18.07 -6.84 9.28
C VAL A 98 -18.20 -8.01 8.30
N GLY A 99 -17.62 -9.16 8.64
CA GLY A 99 -17.64 -10.38 7.82
C GLY A 99 -16.54 -10.46 6.75
N SER A 100 -15.68 -9.45 6.64
CA SER A 100 -14.45 -9.56 5.85
C SER A 100 -13.43 -10.38 6.63
N SER A 101 -12.77 -11.36 6.01
CA SER A 101 -11.65 -12.11 6.63
C SER A 101 -10.38 -11.25 6.80
N LEU A 102 -10.53 -9.93 6.83
CA LEU A 102 -9.46 -8.94 6.76
C LEU A 102 -8.94 -8.51 8.14
N ILE A 103 -9.63 -8.87 9.22
CA ILE A 103 -9.28 -8.47 10.58
C ILE A 103 -9.26 -9.72 11.46
N SER A 104 -8.09 -10.05 11.99
CA SER A 104 -7.91 -11.10 13.00
C SER A 104 -8.39 -10.62 14.39
N GLU A 105 -8.64 -11.53 15.34
CA GLU A 105 -9.02 -11.16 16.72
C GLU A 105 -7.98 -10.21 17.35
N ASP A 106 -6.68 -10.46 17.15
CA ASP A 106 -5.60 -9.62 17.66
C ASP A 106 -5.63 -8.18 17.07
N GLU A 107 -5.97 -8.05 15.78
CA GLU A 107 -6.13 -6.74 15.12
C GLU A 107 -7.40 -6.00 15.57
N ILE A 108 -8.43 -6.71 16.03
CA ILE A 108 -9.62 -6.10 16.64
C ILE A 108 -9.23 -5.45 17.96
N ASP A 109 -8.49 -6.16 18.81
CA ASP A 109 -8.06 -5.64 20.12
C ASP A 109 -7.15 -4.39 19.97
N GLU A 110 -6.18 -4.42 19.05
CA GLU A 110 -5.35 -3.25 18.74
C GLU A 110 -6.18 -2.06 18.22
N LEU A 111 -7.20 -2.34 17.40
CA LEU A 111 -8.09 -1.30 16.88
C LEU A 111 -8.95 -0.69 17.99
N GLU A 112 -9.46 -1.50 18.92
CA GLU A 112 -10.23 -1.03 20.07
C GLU A 112 -9.40 -0.08 20.95
N ASP A 113 -8.13 -0.37 21.18
CA ASP A 113 -7.24 0.49 21.95
C ASP A 113 -6.94 1.80 21.21
N LEU A 114 -6.72 1.77 19.89
CA LEU A 114 -6.56 2.98 19.09
C LEU A 114 -7.81 3.87 19.10
N LEU A 115 -9.00 3.27 19.09
CA LEU A 115 -10.27 3.99 19.17
C LEU A 115 -10.49 4.65 20.54
N LYS A 116 -10.10 3.98 21.64
CA LYS A 116 -10.11 4.59 22.98
C LYS A 116 -9.22 5.82 23.02
N ASP A 117 -7.99 5.71 22.52
CA ASP A 117 -7.01 6.80 22.46
C ASP A 117 -7.52 8.01 21.66
N LEU A 118 -8.26 7.78 20.57
CA LEU A 118 -8.85 8.85 19.77
C LEU A 118 -9.97 9.56 20.52
N ASN A 119 -10.89 8.81 21.14
CA ASN A 119 -11.99 9.38 21.92
C ASN A 119 -11.50 10.19 23.12
N GLU A 120 -10.40 9.76 23.77
CA GLU A 120 -9.80 10.51 24.88
C GLU A 120 -9.18 11.84 24.43
N LYS A 121 -8.61 11.89 23.23
CA LYS A 121 -8.05 13.13 22.65
C LYS A 121 -9.12 14.12 22.20
N ASP A 122 -10.23 13.63 21.65
CA ASP A 122 -11.36 14.47 21.26
C ASP A 122 -12.13 14.99 22.49
N ALA A 123 -12.16 14.26 23.61
CA ALA A 123 -12.74 14.71 24.86
C ALA A 123 -11.90 15.77 25.62
N GLN A 124 -10.65 15.97 25.20
CA GLN A 124 -9.71 16.92 25.80
C GLN A 124 -9.49 18.20 24.97
N SER A 125 -10.12 18.29 23.78
CA SER A 125 -10.12 19.47 22.90
C SER A 125 -11.44 20.23 22.98
#